data_AF-A0A7S2IP38-F1
#
_entry.id   AF-A0A7S2IP38-F1
#
_cell.length_a   1.000
_cell.length_b   1.000
_cell.length_c   1.000
_cell.angle_alpha   90.00
_cell.angle_beta   90.00
_cell.angle_gamma   90.00
#
_symmetry.space_group_name_H-M   'P 1'
#
loop_
_entity.id
_entity.type
_entity.pdbx_description
1 polymer ?
#
loop_
_entity_poly.entity_id
_entity_poly.type
_entity_poly.pdbx_seq_one_letter_code
_entity_poly.pdbx_strand_id
1 'polypeptide(L)'
;QDGLTGQAWGDWANYSDSPLRATVDLSQELGACPPLGFWDPLGLSEFDDPAVATAQFKRRRVIELQHGRVSMIACIGYIVPEYFKWPGYLSPSMDLKFEDIPGGLAACSKVPGAGWAQIIGFVGCVDIFNLQSEPGEYSGDYAGYGAFGLPGGGSIQDKEKKEKSLLAEINNGRLAMMAIIGMFFQDGLTGQAWGDWELYSDSPLRATR
;
A
#
# COMPACT_ATOMS: atom_id res chain seq x y z
N GLN A 1 -32.72 -30.53 24.37
CA GLN A 1 -31.89 -31.08 25.46
C GLN A 1 -31.35 -29.90 26.24
N ASP A 2 -31.32 -30.07 27.56
CA ASP A 2 -31.33 -29.03 28.59
C ASP A 2 -30.18 -28.02 28.49
N GLY A 3 -30.51 -26.74 28.60
CA GLY A 3 -29.55 -25.64 28.62
C GLY A 3 -28.80 -25.64 29.95
N LEU A 4 -27.56 -26.13 29.92
CA LEU A 4 -26.68 -26.23 31.09
C LEU A 4 -26.12 -24.90 31.63
N THR A 5 -26.82 -23.79 31.41
CA THR A 5 -26.53 -22.49 32.03
C THR A 5 -27.85 -21.89 32.43
N GLY A 6 -28.17 -21.83 33.73
CA GLY A 6 -29.45 -21.41 34.29
C GLY A 6 -29.85 -19.94 34.07
N GLN A 7 -29.75 -19.44 32.84
CA GLN A 7 -30.27 -18.15 32.39
C GLN A 7 -31.50 -18.38 31.50
N ALA A 8 -32.54 -17.56 31.69
CA ALA A 8 -33.84 -17.69 31.00
C ALA A 8 -33.74 -17.51 29.46
N TRP A 9 -32.62 -16.97 29.00
CA TRP A 9 -32.25 -16.80 27.61
C TRP A 9 -30.90 -17.49 27.49
N GLY A 10 -30.83 -18.62 26.79
CA GLY A 10 -29.59 -19.41 26.70
C GLY A 10 -28.40 -18.53 26.28
N ASP A 11 -27.20 -18.92 26.71
CA ASP A 11 -25.98 -18.16 26.44
C ASP A 11 -25.81 -17.91 24.92
N TRP A 12 -25.86 -16.64 24.51
CA TRP A 12 -25.70 -16.22 23.12
C TRP A 12 -24.35 -16.67 22.53
N ALA A 13 -23.36 -16.96 23.38
CA ALA A 13 -22.09 -17.54 22.97
C ALA A 13 -22.24 -18.90 22.28
N ASN A 14 -23.27 -19.68 22.60
CA ASN A 14 -23.48 -21.03 22.04
C ASN A 14 -24.18 -21.06 20.69
N TYR A 15 -24.62 -19.91 20.16
CA TYR A 15 -25.30 -19.81 18.87
C TYR A 15 -24.39 -19.16 17.81
N SER A 16 -23.25 -19.81 17.52
CA SER A 16 -22.34 -19.40 16.44
C SER A 16 -23.00 -19.50 15.05
N ASP A 17 -23.89 -20.46 14.87
CA ASP A 17 -24.46 -20.82 13.56
C ASP A 17 -25.83 -20.18 13.30
N SER A 18 -26.24 -19.20 14.13
CA SER A 18 -27.56 -18.59 13.99
C SER A 18 -27.61 -17.59 12.82
N PRO A 19 -28.57 -17.70 11.89
CA PRO A 19 -28.68 -16.79 10.73
C PRO A 19 -29.08 -15.35 11.11
N LEU A 20 -29.45 -15.11 12.37
CA LEU A 20 -29.69 -13.77 12.93
C LEU A 20 -28.40 -13.11 13.44
N ARG A 21 -27.36 -13.89 13.72
CA ARG A 21 -26.01 -13.41 14.01
C ARG A 21 -25.30 -13.32 12.67
N ALA A 22 -25.53 -12.20 11.97
CA ALA A 22 -24.91 -11.96 10.67
C ALA A 22 -23.39 -12.02 10.81
N THR A 23 -22.79 -13.16 10.45
CA THR A 23 -21.37 -13.24 10.15
C THR A 23 -21.14 -12.28 9.00
N VAL A 24 -20.31 -11.27 9.20
CA VAL A 24 -20.02 -10.27 8.15
C VAL A 24 -19.33 -11.01 7.00
N ASP A 25 -20.01 -11.12 5.86
CA ASP A 25 -19.44 -11.75 4.68
C ASP A 25 -18.47 -10.79 3.99
N LEU A 26 -17.20 -10.90 4.35
CA LEU A 26 -16.10 -10.10 3.81
C LEU A 26 -15.66 -10.58 2.42
N SER A 27 -16.22 -11.67 1.89
CA SER A 27 -15.82 -12.22 0.58
C SER A 27 -16.23 -11.33 -0.59
N GLN A 28 -17.25 -10.49 -0.41
CA GLN A 28 -17.77 -9.55 -1.40
C GLN A 28 -17.12 -8.15 -1.30
N GLU A 29 -16.20 -7.96 -0.36
CA GLU A 29 -15.51 -6.68 -0.17
C GLU A 29 -14.51 -6.38 -1.29
N LEU A 30 -14.26 -5.09 -1.53
CA LEU A 30 -13.29 -4.64 -2.54
C LEU A 30 -11.91 -5.27 -2.29
N GLY A 31 -11.28 -5.79 -3.34
CA GLY A 31 -9.96 -6.41 -3.29
C GLY A 31 -9.97 -7.93 -3.25
N ALA A 32 -11.14 -8.57 -3.11
CA ALA A 32 -11.32 -9.96 -3.53
C ALA A 32 -11.42 -9.97 -5.07
N CYS A 33 -10.39 -10.47 -5.75
CA CYS A 33 -10.37 -10.56 -7.20
C CYS A 33 -9.88 -11.93 -7.68
N PRO A 34 -10.40 -12.45 -8.80
CA PRO A 34 -9.79 -13.59 -9.47
C PRO A 34 -8.32 -13.29 -9.78
N PRO A 35 -7.39 -14.27 -9.68
CA PRO A 35 -7.61 -15.70 -9.52
C PRO A 35 -7.76 -16.20 -8.06
N LEU A 36 -7.42 -15.40 -7.05
CA LEU A 36 -7.36 -15.85 -5.65
C LEU A 36 -8.69 -15.69 -4.90
N GLY A 37 -9.57 -14.78 -5.34
CA GLY A 37 -10.80 -14.48 -4.62
C GLY A 37 -10.51 -13.86 -3.25
N PHE A 38 -11.24 -14.29 -2.21
CA PHE A 38 -10.98 -13.90 -0.83
C PHE A 38 -9.77 -14.68 -0.28
N TRP A 39 -8.66 -13.98 -0.04
CA TRP A 39 -7.40 -14.57 0.39
C TRP A 39 -7.06 -14.16 1.83
N ASP A 40 -7.35 -15.05 2.78
CA ASP A 40 -6.96 -14.90 4.19
C ASP A 40 -6.45 -16.24 4.77
N PRO A 41 -5.20 -16.63 4.47
CA PRO A 41 -4.64 -17.89 4.96
C PRO A 41 -4.32 -17.88 6.47
N LEU A 42 -4.31 -16.70 7.10
CA LEU A 42 -3.92 -16.53 8.50
C LEU A 42 -5.13 -16.30 9.43
N GLY A 43 -6.36 -16.38 8.92
CA GLY A 43 -7.59 -16.14 9.70
C GLY A 43 -7.65 -14.74 10.31
N LEU A 44 -7.00 -13.78 9.67
CA LEU A 44 -6.81 -12.43 10.17
C LEU A 44 -8.11 -11.62 10.21
N SER A 45 -9.10 -12.02 9.42
CA SER A 45 -10.44 -11.43 9.34
C SER A 45 -11.46 -12.08 10.28
N GLU A 46 -11.11 -13.18 10.95
CA GLU A 46 -12.00 -13.90 11.85
C GLU A 46 -12.05 -13.21 13.23
N PHE A 47 -13.22 -12.70 13.61
CA PHE A 47 -13.48 -12.15 14.93
C PHE A 47 -14.85 -12.59 15.45
N ASP A 48 -14.93 -12.87 16.75
CA ASP A 48 -16.18 -13.31 17.41
C ASP A 48 -17.27 -12.21 17.44
N ASP A 49 -16.86 -10.94 17.40
CA ASP A 49 -17.75 -9.79 17.36
C ASP A 49 -17.82 -9.18 15.93
N PRO A 50 -19.00 -9.22 15.27
CA PRO A 50 -19.22 -8.65 13.94
C PRO A 50 -18.84 -7.17 13.79
N ALA A 51 -19.05 -6.36 14.85
CA ALA A 51 -18.75 -4.93 14.82
C ALA A 51 -17.23 -4.70 14.83
N VAL A 52 -16.51 -5.49 15.64
CA VAL A 52 -15.04 -5.47 15.70
C VAL A 52 -14.45 -5.99 14.40
N ALA A 53 -15.01 -7.05 13.81
CA ALA A 53 -14.57 -7.61 12.53
C ALA A 53 -14.54 -6.55 11.43
N THR A 54 -15.64 -5.83 11.26
CA THR A 54 -15.79 -4.79 10.24
C THR A 54 -14.84 -3.61 10.47
N ALA A 55 -14.72 -3.14 11.72
CA ALA A 55 -13.85 -2.03 12.06
C ALA A 55 -12.36 -2.36 11.83
N GLN A 56 -11.94 -3.57 12.22
CA GLN A 56 -10.57 -4.04 12.02
C GLN A 56 -10.27 -4.27 10.54
N PHE A 57 -11.21 -4.82 9.78
CA PHE A 57 -11.06 -4.99 8.33
C PHE A 57 -10.89 -3.65 7.62
N LYS A 58 -11.75 -2.66 7.91
CA LYS A 58 -11.62 -1.30 7.36
C LYS A 58 -10.28 -0.66 7.70
N ARG A 59 -9.83 -0.77 8.96
CA ARG A 59 -8.52 -0.27 9.37
C ARG A 59 -7.39 -0.92 8.59
N ARG A 60 -7.41 -2.25 8.43
CA ARG A 60 -6.38 -2.99 7.68
C ARG A 60 -6.41 -2.64 6.20
N ARG A 61 -7.59 -2.38 5.62
CA ARG A 61 -7.71 -1.88 4.26
C ARG A 61 -7.07 -0.51 4.08
N VAL A 62 -7.27 0.41 5.02
CA VAL A 62 -6.61 1.73 4.99
C VAL A 62 -5.09 1.56 5.04
N ILE A 63 -4.59 0.68 5.93
CA ILE A 63 -3.15 0.39 6.04
C ILE A 63 -2.61 -0.19 4.73
N GLU A 64 -3.31 -1.15 4.13
CA GLU A 64 -2.94 -1.72 2.83
C GLU A 64 -2.87 -0.66 1.73
N LEU A 65 -3.86 0.22 1.64
CA LEU A 65 -3.88 1.32 0.67
C LEU A 65 -2.74 2.32 0.89
N GLN A 66 -2.47 2.70 2.13
CA GLN A 66 -1.35 3.61 2.46
C GLN A 66 -0.01 3.01 2.04
N HIS A 67 0.26 1.75 2.40
CA HIS A 67 1.49 1.06 1.99
C HIS A 67 1.54 0.88 0.46
N GLY A 68 0.40 0.62 -0.19
CA GLY A 68 0.32 0.43 -1.63
C GLY A 68 0.63 1.71 -2.39
N ARG A 69 0.02 2.83 -1.99
CA ARG A 69 0.27 4.17 -2.54
C ARG A 69 1.73 4.59 -2.40
N VAL A 70 2.31 4.42 -1.21
CA VAL A 70 3.72 4.72 -0.96
C VAL A 70 4.62 3.83 -1.83
N SER A 71 4.30 2.53 -1.95
CA SER A 71 5.09 1.61 -2.78
C SER A 71 5.01 1.94 -4.27
N MET A 72 3.85 2.37 -4.78
CA MET A 72 3.69 2.81 -6.17
C MET A 72 4.57 4.02 -6.48
N ILE A 73 4.57 5.03 -5.60
CA ILE A 73 5.42 6.22 -5.76
C ILE A 73 6.91 5.84 -5.60
N ALA A 74 7.24 4.95 -4.66
CA ALA A 74 8.61 4.46 -4.46
C ALA A 74 9.16 3.76 -5.70
N CYS A 75 8.35 2.92 -6.38
CA CYS A 75 8.76 2.27 -7.63
C CYS A 75 9.11 3.31 -8.71
N ILE A 76 8.27 4.34 -8.89
CA ILE A 76 8.55 5.43 -9.83
C ILE A 76 9.82 6.18 -9.41
N GLY A 77 9.98 6.46 -8.12
CA GLY A 77 11.16 7.12 -7.56
C GLY A 77 12.46 6.30 -7.70
N TYR A 78 12.37 4.99 -7.89
CA TYR A 78 13.52 4.13 -8.17
C TYR A 78 13.88 4.11 -9.66
N ILE A 79 12.87 4.20 -10.53
CA ILE A 79 13.02 4.11 -11.99
C ILE A 79 13.44 5.45 -12.60
N VAL A 80 12.76 6.55 -12.24
CA VAL A 80 12.92 7.85 -12.91
C VAL A 80 14.33 8.45 -12.76
N PRO A 81 14.97 8.43 -11.58
CA PRO A 81 16.32 8.99 -11.42
C PRO A 81 17.41 8.28 -12.22
N GLU A 82 17.14 7.08 -12.72
CA GLU A 82 18.05 6.35 -13.61
C GLU A 82 18.02 6.94 -15.03
N TYR A 83 16.84 7.30 -15.52
CA TYR A 83 16.68 7.87 -16.86
C TYR A 83 16.93 9.37 -16.92
N PHE A 84 16.60 10.07 -15.83
CA PHE A 84 16.69 11.53 -15.80
C PHE A 84 17.13 12.03 -14.42
N LYS A 85 18.23 12.78 -14.41
CA LYS A 85 18.69 13.54 -13.26
C LYS A 85 18.52 15.03 -13.55
N TRP A 86 18.06 15.76 -12.55
CA TRP A 86 17.90 17.20 -12.67
C TRP A 86 19.26 17.89 -12.81
N PRO A 87 19.42 18.86 -13.73
CA PRO A 87 20.64 19.65 -13.79
C PRO A 87 20.69 20.60 -12.60
N GLY A 88 21.81 20.60 -11.84
CA GLY A 88 22.05 21.55 -10.76
C GLY A 88 22.63 20.94 -9.49
N TYR A 89 22.63 21.75 -8.43
CA TYR A 89 23.14 21.37 -7.11
C TYR A 89 22.01 20.95 -6.18
N LEU A 90 22.12 19.76 -5.60
CA LEU A 90 21.27 19.31 -4.49
C LEU A 90 21.59 20.11 -3.22
N SER A 91 22.88 20.37 -2.96
CA SER A 91 23.31 21.16 -1.82
C SER A 91 24.41 22.14 -2.25
N PRO A 92 24.10 23.44 -2.41
CA PRO A 92 25.10 24.46 -2.71
C PRO A 92 26.17 24.60 -1.62
N SER A 93 25.84 24.23 -0.37
CA SER A 93 26.79 24.29 0.76
C SER A 93 27.77 23.12 0.80
N MET A 94 27.48 22.02 0.11
CA MET A 94 28.32 20.82 0.06
C MET A 94 28.84 20.54 -1.37
N ASP A 95 28.63 21.48 -2.30
CA ASP A 95 28.94 21.36 -3.74
C ASP A 95 28.44 20.05 -4.36
N LEU A 96 27.31 19.52 -3.88
CA LEU A 96 26.80 18.22 -4.30
C LEU A 96 25.78 18.39 -5.43
N LYS A 97 26.08 17.83 -6.62
CA LYS A 97 25.15 17.87 -7.77
C LYS A 97 24.19 16.69 -7.73
N PHE A 98 23.04 16.85 -8.37
CA PHE A 98 22.09 15.74 -8.54
C PHE A 98 22.67 14.60 -9.38
N GLU A 99 23.58 14.90 -10.30
CA GLU A 99 24.27 13.90 -11.13
C GLU A 99 25.14 12.94 -10.28
N ASP A 100 25.75 13.46 -9.21
CA ASP A 100 26.67 12.74 -8.33
C ASP A 100 25.96 11.78 -7.36
N ILE A 101 24.63 11.80 -7.32
CA ILE A 101 23.82 10.91 -6.49
C ILE A 101 23.67 9.58 -7.24
N PRO A 102 24.18 8.46 -6.70
CA PRO A 102 23.97 7.15 -7.30
C PRO A 102 22.49 6.77 -7.21
N GLY A 103 22.03 5.93 -8.14
CA GLY A 103 20.70 5.34 -8.06
C GLY A 103 20.56 4.42 -6.83
N GLY A 104 19.33 4.10 -6.48
CA GLY A 104 19.02 3.09 -5.47
C GLY A 104 19.27 3.50 -4.02
N LEU A 105 19.53 2.51 -3.16
CA LEU A 105 19.73 2.66 -1.71
C LEU A 105 21.01 3.45 -1.38
N ALA A 106 21.98 3.44 -2.29
CA ALA A 106 23.19 4.25 -2.16
C ALA A 106 22.86 5.76 -2.10
N ALA A 107 21.79 6.20 -2.77
CA ALA A 107 21.32 7.59 -2.72
C ALA A 107 21.02 8.04 -1.28
N CYS A 108 20.43 7.15 -0.46
CA CYS A 108 19.99 7.47 0.90
C CYS A 108 21.14 7.92 1.80
N SER A 109 22.35 7.41 1.58
CA SER A 109 23.55 7.77 2.34
C SER A 109 24.25 9.03 1.84
N LYS A 110 23.96 9.48 0.62
CA LYS A 110 24.57 10.68 0.00
C LYS A 110 23.74 11.94 0.21
N VAL A 111 22.43 11.81 0.41
CA VAL A 111 21.55 12.94 0.71
C VAL A 111 21.86 13.49 2.11
N PRO A 112 22.12 14.81 2.26
CA PRO A 112 22.39 15.41 3.57
C PRO A 112 21.24 15.24 4.56
N GLY A 113 21.55 15.09 5.85
CA GLY A 113 20.54 14.91 6.91
C GLY A 113 19.53 16.07 7.01
N ALA A 114 19.94 17.29 6.66
CA ALA A 114 19.03 18.43 6.58
C ALA A 114 17.96 18.26 5.48
N GLY A 115 18.32 17.65 4.34
CA GLY A 115 17.38 17.33 3.26
C GLY A 115 16.37 16.26 3.70
N TRP A 116 16.84 15.23 4.40
CA TRP A 116 15.97 14.23 5.02
C TRP A 116 15.00 14.85 6.03
N ALA A 117 15.46 15.77 6.88
CA ALA A 117 14.60 16.47 7.83
C ALA A 117 13.51 17.30 7.14
N GLN A 118 13.82 17.94 6.00
CA GLN A 118 12.83 18.68 5.21
C GLN A 118 11.79 17.73 4.59
N ILE A 119 12.21 16.59 4.03
CA ILE A 119 11.30 15.60 3.45
C ILE A 119 10.38 15.01 4.52
N ILE A 120 10.95 14.54 5.64
CA ILE A 120 10.17 13.97 6.75
C ILE A 120 9.24 15.01 7.35
N GLY A 121 9.71 16.25 7.54
CA GLY A 121 8.90 17.34 8.04
C GLY A 121 7.73 17.68 7.10
N PHE A 122 7.97 17.73 5.79
CA PHE A 122 6.92 17.98 4.81
C PHE A 122 5.90 16.84 4.76
N VAL A 123 6.36 15.59 4.65
CA VAL A 123 5.49 14.41 4.63
C VAL A 123 4.68 14.31 5.92
N GLY A 124 5.32 14.52 7.08
CA GLY A 124 4.64 14.52 8.37
C GLY A 124 3.57 15.61 8.49
N CYS A 125 3.85 16.83 8.00
CA CYS A 125 2.84 17.89 7.95
C CYS A 125 1.66 17.52 7.04
N VAL A 126 1.90 16.95 5.86
CA VAL A 126 0.84 16.54 4.94
C VAL A 126 -0.01 15.42 5.54
N ASP A 127 0.61 14.43 6.18
CA ASP A 127 -0.09 13.29 6.77
C ASP A 127 -0.94 13.71 7.98
N ILE A 128 -0.42 14.59 8.84
CA ILE A 128 -1.13 15.06 10.03
C ILE A 128 -2.28 16.01 9.68
N PHE A 129 -2.10 16.92 8.73
CA PHE A 129 -3.05 18.02 8.50
C PHE A 129 -3.95 17.82 7.28
N ASN A 130 -3.50 17.14 6.22
CA ASN A 130 -4.23 17.06 4.95
C ASN A 130 -4.79 15.66 4.64
N LEU A 131 -4.09 14.58 5.01
CA LEU A 131 -4.44 13.21 4.62
C LEU A 131 -4.99 12.39 5.79
N GLN A 132 -5.84 12.99 6.62
CA GLN A 132 -6.59 12.23 7.62
C GLN A 132 -7.68 11.40 6.92
N SER A 133 -7.50 10.08 6.91
CA SER A 133 -8.53 9.18 6.41
C SER A 133 -9.61 9.01 7.48
N GLU A 134 -10.78 9.59 7.23
CA GLU A 134 -11.95 9.33 8.05
C GLU A 134 -12.62 8.01 7.61
N PRO A 135 -13.23 7.24 8.53
CA PRO A 135 -13.94 6.02 8.18
C PRO A 135 -15.22 6.34 7.39
N GLY A 136 -15.08 6.47 6.06
CA GLY A 136 -16.18 6.68 5.13
C GLY A 136 -16.82 5.38 4.62
N GLU A 137 -17.60 5.50 3.54
CA GLU A 137 -18.18 4.37 2.80
C GLU A 137 -17.09 3.50 2.18
N TYR A 138 -16.05 4.13 1.60
CA TYR A 138 -14.86 3.47 1.08
C TYR A 138 -13.67 3.73 2.02
N SER A 139 -12.89 2.69 2.28
CA SER A 139 -11.66 2.81 3.08
C SER A 139 -10.60 3.57 2.29
N GLY A 140 -9.95 4.56 2.88
CA GLY A 140 -8.85 5.30 2.25
C GLY A 140 -9.26 6.52 1.41
N ASP A 141 -10.52 6.95 1.50
CA ASP A 141 -10.98 8.26 1.02
C ASP A 141 -10.51 9.37 1.98
N TYR A 142 -10.11 10.52 1.43
CA TYR A 142 -9.72 11.72 2.19
C TYR A 142 -10.76 12.82 1.99
N ALA A 143 -11.20 13.45 3.07
CA ALA A 143 -12.19 14.52 3.01
C ALA A 143 -11.67 15.70 2.16
N GLY A 144 -12.45 16.13 1.16
CA GLY A 144 -12.09 17.25 0.28
C GLY A 144 -11.21 16.90 -0.92
N TYR A 145 -10.81 15.62 -1.07
CA TYR A 145 -10.05 15.15 -2.23
C TYR A 145 -10.93 14.27 -3.14
N GLY A 146 -11.02 14.66 -4.41
CA GLY A 146 -11.82 13.97 -5.43
C GLY A 146 -11.06 12.85 -6.13
N ALA A 147 -11.56 12.45 -7.31
CA ALA A 147 -10.85 11.51 -8.17
C ALA A 147 -9.40 12.00 -8.42
N PHE A 148 -8.44 11.06 -8.39
CA PHE A 148 -7.00 11.33 -8.51
C PHE A 148 -6.37 12.14 -7.36
N GLY A 149 -7.05 12.31 -6.22
CA GLY A 149 -6.49 13.05 -5.09
C GLY A 149 -6.40 14.56 -5.35
N LEU A 150 -7.26 15.10 -6.22
CA LEU A 150 -7.33 16.54 -6.49
C LEU A 150 -8.16 17.24 -5.40
N PRO A 151 -7.62 18.29 -4.74
CA PRO A 151 -8.37 19.07 -3.77
C PRO A 151 -9.53 19.77 -4.48
N GLY A 152 -10.77 19.51 -4.04
CA GLY A 152 -12.00 20.03 -4.69
C GLY A 152 -12.35 19.37 -6.03
N GLY A 153 -11.69 18.26 -6.39
CA GLY A 153 -12.03 17.49 -7.58
C GLY A 153 -13.38 16.79 -7.45
N GLY A 154 -14.07 16.58 -8.57
CA GLY A 154 -15.28 15.75 -8.60
C GLY A 154 -14.97 14.29 -8.27
N SER A 155 -15.84 13.63 -7.50
CA SER A 155 -15.81 12.17 -7.36
C SER A 155 -16.33 11.50 -8.64
N ILE A 156 -15.89 10.27 -8.89
CA ILE A 156 -16.46 9.44 -9.96
C ILE A 156 -17.91 9.14 -9.57
N GLN A 157 -18.87 9.66 -10.33
CA GLN A 157 -20.31 9.51 -10.04
C GLN A 157 -20.84 8.10 -10.33
N ASP A 158 -20.23 7.39 -11.28
CA ASP A 158 -20.58 6.00 -11.63
C ASP A 158 -20.00 5.01 -10.61
N LYS A 159 -20.88 4.34 -9.84
CA LYS A 159 -20.47 3.38 -8.80
C LYS A 159 -19.60 2.24 -9.34
N GLU A 160 -20.00 1.61 -10.45
CA GLU A 160 -19.24 0.50 -11.06
C GLU A 160 -17.84 0.94 -11.53
N LYS A 161 -17.72 2.14 -12.12
CA LYS A 161 -16.41 2.67 -12.54
C LYS A 161 -15.54 3.03 -11.34
N LYS A 162 -16.14 3.54 -10.26
CA LYS A 162 -15.45 3.81 -9.00
C LYS A 162 -14.89 2.52 -8.42
N GLU A 163 -15.73 1.49 -8.27
CA GLU A 163 -15.31 0.19 -7.73
C GLU A 163 -14.23 -0.47 -8.57
N LYS A 164 -14.34 -0.45 -9.91
CA LYS A 164 -13.30 -0.96 -10.81
C LYS A 164 -11.97 -0.21 -10.66
N SER A 165 -12.02 1.11 -10.52
CA SER A 165 -10.82 1.95 -10.37
C SER A 165 -10.14 1.71 -9.02
N LEU A 166 -10.92 1.60 -7.94
CA LEU A 166 -10.42 1.26 -6.61
C LEU A 166 -9.83 -0.16 -6.57
N LEU A 167 -10.45 -1.12 -7.25
CA LEU A 167 -9.89 -2.47 -7.39
C LEU A 167 -8.53 -2.44 -8.11
N ALA A 168 -8.43 -1.65 -9.19
CA ALA A 168 -7.17 -1.48 -9.91
C ALA A 168 -6.10 -0.83 -9.04
N GLU A 169 -6.45 0.16 -8.22
CA GLU A 169 -5.55 0.79 -7.26
C GLU A 169 -5.00 -0.21 -6.24
N ILE A 170 -5.87 -1.01 -5.62
CA ILE A 170 -5.47 -2.04 -4.64
C ILE A 170 -4.52 -3.05 -5.30
N ASN A 171 -4.87 -3.56 -6.48
CA ASN A 171 -4.06 -4.57 -7.16
C ASN A 171 -2.71 -4.04 -7.63
N ASN A 172 -2.66 -2.81 -8.15
CA ASN A 172 -1.39 -2.16 -8.48
C ASN A 172 -0.56 -1.87 -7.22
N GLY A 173 -1.21 -1.49 -6.10
CA GLY A 173 -0.55 -1.31 -4.82
C GLY A 173 0.08 -2.59 -4.28
N ARG A 174 -0.64 -3.71 -4.31
CA ARG A 174 -0.14 -5.04 -3.91
C ARG A 174 1.06 -5.47 -4.76
N LEU A 175 0.98 -5.27 -6.08
CA LEU A 175 2.09 -5.55 -6.99
C LEU A 175 3.29 -4.66 -6.67
N ALA A 176 3.07 -3.36 -6.46
CA ALA A 176 4.13 -2.41 -6.17
C ALA A 176 4.86 -2.72 -4.85
N MET A 177 4.15 -3.19 -3.81
CA MET A 177 4.79 -3.65 -2.57
C MET A 177 5.78 -4.81 -2.82
N MET A 178 5.41 -5.77 -3.67
CA MET A 178 6.32 -6.87 -4.02
C MET A 178 7.47 -6.39 -4.91
N ALA A 179 7.19 -5.47 -5.84
CA ALA A 179 8.18 -4.94 -6.76
C ALA A 179 9.29 -4.15 -6.03
N ILE A 180 8.93 -3.27 -5.07
CA ILE A 180 9.92 -2.47 -4.35
C ILE A 180 10.82 -3.34 -3.46
N ILE A 181 10.26 -4.39 -2.84
CA ILE A 181 11.06 -5.36 -2.07
C ILE A 181 12.05 -6.08 -2.99
N GLY A 182 11.60 -6.48 -4.19
CA GLY A 182 12.48 -7.08 -5.20
C GLY A 182 13.60 -6.14 -5.63
N MET A 183 13.29 -4.86 -5.89
CA MET A 183 14.29 -3.85 -6.25
C MET A 183 15.29 -3.60 -5.11
N PHE A 184 14.85 -3.51 -3.86
CA PHE A 184 15.74 -3.38 -2.71
C PHE A 184 16.65 -4.59 -2.53
N PHE A 185 16.13 -5.80 -2.74
CA PHE A 185 16.93 -7.02 -2.65
C PHE A 185 17.98 -7.10 -3.77
N GLN A 186 17.61 -6.72 -4.99
CA GLN A 186 18.53 -6.66 -6.12
C GLN A 186 19.64 -5.63 -5.89
N ASP A 187 19.29 -4.42 -5.46
CA ASP A 187 20.26 -3.37 -5.17
C ASP A 187 21.17 -3.71 -4.00
N GLY A 188 20.63 -4.34 -2.95
CA GLY A 188 21.42 -4.83 -1.82
C GLY A 188 22.43 -5.92 -2.18
N LEU A 189 22.09 -6.79 -3.14
CA LEU A 189 22.98 -7.87 -3.59
C LEU A 189 23.98 -7.45 -4.66
N THR A 190 23.54 -6.63 -5.62
CA THR A 190 24.36 -6.24 -6.78
C THR A 190 25.11 -4.94 -6.58
N GLY A 191 24.74 -4.15 -5.55
CA GLY A 191 25.32 -2.83 -5.29
C GLY A 191 24.96 -1.79 -6.36
N GLN A 192 24.00 -2.10 -7.22
CA GLN A 192 23.49 -1.23 -8.27
C GLN A 192 21.97 -1.24 -8.28
N ALA A 193 21.37 -0.08 -8.53
CA ALA A 193 19.93 0.12 -8.50
C ALA A 193 19.17 -0.88 -9.40
N TRP A 194 19.81 -1.31 -10.49
CA TRP A 194 19.37 -2.40 -11.33
C TRP A 194 20.55 -3.34 -11.50
N GLY A 195 20.34 -4.64 -11.29
CA GLY A 195 21.39 -5.62 -11.57
C GLY A 195 21.83 -5.49 -13.03
N ASP A 196 23.10 -5.20 -13.24
CA ASP A 196 23.65 -5.03 -14.58
C ASP A 196 23.33 -6.27 -15.43
N TRP A 197 22.70 -6.08 -16.60
CA TRP A 197 22.46 -7.16 -17.56
C TRP A 197 23.77 -7.85 -17.98
N GLU A 198 24.92 -7.19 -17.78
CA GLU A 198 26.24 -7.77 -17.93
C GLU A 198 26.57 -8.85 -16.89
N LEU A 199 26.06 -8.74 -15.66
CA LEU A 199 26.32 -9.67 -14.55
C LEU A 199 25.53 -10.99 -14.67
N TYR A 200 24.48 -11.03 -15.49
CA TYR A 200 23.68 -12.24 -15.74
C TYR A 200 24.25 -13.05 -16.91
N SER A 201 25.52 -13.46 -16.83
CA SER A 201 26.20 -14.28 -17.85
C SER A 201 25.50 -15.61 -18.13
N ASP A 202 24.88 -16.19 -17.10
CA ASP A 202 24.31 -17.53 -17.14
C ASP A 202 22.82 -17.53 -17.53
N SER A 203 22.26 -16.36 -17.86
CA SER A 203 20.85 -16.26 -18.24
C SER A 203 20.58 -16.94 -19.60
N PRO A 204 19.63 -17.88 -19.69
CA PRO A 204 19.27 -18.54 -20.95
C PRO A 204 18.72 -17.57 -22.00
N LEU A 205 18.29 -16.37 -21.61
CA LEU A 205 17.87 -15.29 -22.52
C LEU A 205 19.04 -14.57 -23.20
N ARG A 206 20.27 -14.77 -22.72
CA ARG A 206 21.51 -14.24 -23.33
C ARG A 206 22.16 -15.23 -24.29
N ALA A 207 21.83 -16.52 -24.17
CA ALA A 207 22.39 -17.62 -24.96
C ALA A 207 21.92 -17.66 -26.44
N THR A 208 21.18 -16.65 -26.90
CA THR A 208 20.76 -16.54 -28.30
C THR A 208 21.21 -15.22 -28.92
N ARG A 209 22.46 -15.19 -29.36
CA ARG A 209 22.88 -14.50 -30.57
C ARG A 209 24.09 -15.18 -31.19
#